data_AF-A0A1Y1XUJ8-F1
#
_entry.id   AF-A0A1Y1XUJ8-F1
#
_cell.length_a   1.000
_cell.length_b   1.000
_cell.length_c   1.000
_cell.angle_alpha   90.00
_cell.angle_beta   90.00
_cell.angle_gamma   90.00
#
_symmetry.space_group_name_H-M   'P 1'
#
loop_
_entity.id
_entity.type
_entity.pdbx_description
1 polymer ?
#
loop_
_entity_poly.entity_id
_entity_poly.type
_entity_poly.pdbx_seq_one_letter_code
_entity_poly.pdbx_strand_id
1 'polypeptide(L)'
;IPPLSTFIRELAARSKVHTPSFLCTMVYLDRLRQSLPEFARGMQCTCHRIFLAALIIASKYLNDASPKNTYWARYTSLFSLAEVNLMERQLLELLVSSGIG
;
A
#
# COMPACT_ATOMS: atom_id res chain seq x y z
N ILE A 1 -2.58 16.64 -4.67
CA ILE A 1 -1.98 15.32 -4.36
C ILE A 1 -0.72 15.20 -5.21
N PRO A 2 0.43 14.82 -4.65
CA PRO A 2 1.68 14.70 -5.41
C PRO A 2 1.55 13.64 -6.51
N PRO A 3 2.39 13.68 -7.56
CA PRO A 3 2.48 12.58 -8.51
C PRO A 3 2.83 11.27 -7.79
N LEU A 4 2.31 10.13 -8.27
CA LEU A 4 2.48 8.83 -7.63
C LEU A 4 3.96 8.49 -7.39
N SER A 5 4.85 8.78 -8.34
CA SER A 5 6.29 8.59 -8.19
C SER A 5 6.91 9.39 -7.05
N THR A 6 6.42 10.62 -6.83
CA THR A 6 6.89 11.48 -5.73
C THR A 6 6.34 10.98 -4.41
N PHE A 7 5.07 10.57 -4.36
CA PHE A 7 4.47 9.96 -3.18
C PHE A 7 5.22 8.70 -2.74
N ILE A 8 5.52 7.80 -3.68
CA ILE A 8 6.26 6.57 -3.42
C ILE A 8 7.64 6.88 -2.84
N ARG A 9 8.36 7.83 -3.45
CA ARG A 9 9.71 8.24 -3.01
C ARG A 9 9.69 8.87 -1.61
N GLU A 10 8.74 9.75 -1.34
CA GLU A 10 8.61 10.38 -0.02
C GLU A 10 8.22 9.36 1.07
N LEU A 11 7.30 8.46 0.74
CA LEU A 11 6.90 7.39 1.65
C LEU A 11 8.06 6.41 1.92
N ALA A 12 8.87 6.11 0.91
CA ALA A 12 10.10 5.33 1.05
C ALA A 12 11.07 5.97 2.05
N ALA A 13 11.37 7.25 1.83
CA ALA A 13 12.32 7.99 2.64
C ALA A 13 11.86 8.12 4.11
N ARG A 14 10.56 8.30 4.34
CA ARG A 14 9.97 8.48 5.68
C ARG A 14 9.80 7.18 6.46
N SER A 15 9.51 6.08 5.78
CA SER A 15 9.19 4.80 6.42
C SER A 15 10.44 4.01 6.85
N LYS A 16 11.65 4.42 6.43
CA LYS A 16 12.94 3.75 6.73
C LYS A 16 12.96 2.26 6.39
N VAL A 17 12.06 1.81 5.51
CA VAL A 17 11.95 0.40 5.16
C VAL A 17 13.13 0.03 4.24
N HIS A 18 13.83 -1.06 4.55
CA HIS A 18 14.99 -1.51 3.78
C HIS A 18 14.60 -1.84 2.33
N THR A 19 15.54 -1.66 1.39
CA THR A 19 15.44 -1.93 -0.06
C THR A 19 14.71 -3.24 -0.45
N PRO A 20 14.84 -4.37 0.27
CA PRO A 20 14.12 -5.61 -0.06
C PRO A 20 12.60 -5.48 0.02
N SER A 21 12.07 -4.70 0.97
CA SER A 21 10.62 -4.52 1.10
C SER A 21 10.05 -3.67 -0.03
N PHE A 22 10.85 -2.77 -0.63
CA PHE A 22 10.46 -2.03 -1.83
C PHE A 22 10.34 -2.95 -3.05
N LEU A 23 11.29 -3.86 -3.23
CA LEU A 23 11.23 -4.86 -4.30
C LEU A 23 10.03 -5.78 -4.13
N CYS A 24 9.77 -6.25 -2.91
CA CYS A 24 8.56 -7.02 -2.64
C CYS A 24 7.28 -6.22 -2.87
N THR A 25 7.26 -4.92 -2.52
CA THR A 25 6.11 -4.06 -2.82
C THR A 25 5.88 -3.94 -4.33
N MET A 26 6.94 -3.85 -5.15
CA MET A 26 6.81 -3.88 -6.60
C MET A 26 6.27 -5.23 -7.12
N VAL A 27 6.69 -6.36 -6.55
CA VAL A 27 6.14 -7.68 -6.88
C VAL A 27 4.67 -7.79 -6.47
N TYR A 28 4.31 -7.29 -5.28
CA TYR A 28 2.91 -7.25 -4.83
C TYR A 28 2.07 -6.36 -5.73
N LEU A 29 2.56 -5.19 -6.14
CA LEU A 29 1.86 -4.29 -7.07
C LEU A 29 1.67 -4.91 -8.45
N ASP A 30 2.65 -5.65 -8.94
CA ASP A 30 2.54 -6.36 -10.22
C ASP A 30 1.47 -7.46 -10.16
N ARG A 31 1.45 -8.24 -9.08
CA ARG A 31 0.38 -9.23 -8.82
C ARG A 31 -0.98 -8.57 -8.62
N LEU A 32 -1.03 -7.48 -7.86
CA LEU A 32 -2.27 -6.73 -7.62
C LEU A 32 -2.83 -6.12 -8.89
N ARG A 33 -1.96 -5.67 -9.80
CA ARG A 33 -2.34 -5.19 -11.13
C ARG A 33 -3.04 -6.28 -11.95
N GLN A 34 -2.63 -7.54 -11.80
CA GLN A 34 -3.26 -8.68 -12.47
C GLN A 34 -4.60 -9.08 -11.83
N SER A 35 -4.79 -8.82 -10.54
CA SER A 35 -6.05 -9.10 -9.80
C SER A 35 -7.06 -7.94 -9.82
N LEU A 36 -6.64 -6.74 -10.22
CA LEU A 36 -7.53 -5.58 -10.34
C LEU A 36 -8.27 -5.63 -11.69
N PRO A 37 -9.61 -5.46 -11.71
CA PRO A 37 -10.36 -5.42 -12.96
C PRO A 37 -9.89 -4.27 -13.86
N GLU A 38 -9.70 -4.53 -15.16
CA GLU A 38 -9.23 -3.58 -16.21
C GLU A 38 -10.02 -2.25 -16.24
N PHE A 39 -11.23 -2.24 -15.67
CA PHE A 39 -12.15 -1.10 -15.64
C PHE A 39 -12.02 -0.19 -14.40
N ALA A 40 -11.06 -0.42 -13.50
CA ALA A 40 -10.80 0.47 -12.37
C ALA A 40 -10.23 1.83 -12.84
N ARG A 41 -11.10 2.71 -13.38
CA ARG A 41 -10.81 4.13 -13.62
C ARG A 41 -10.74 4.85 -12.27
N GLY A 42 -9.64 4.63 -11.56
CA GLY A 42 -9.36 5.34 -10.32
C GLY A 42 -9.09 6.82 -10.60
N MET A 43 -9.71 7.71 -9.82
CA MET A 43 -9.24 9.09 -9.69
C MET A 43 -7.77 9.08 -9.24
N GLN A 44 -7.01 10.17 -9.42
CA GLN A 44 -5.58 10.24 -9.03
C GLN A 44 -5.31 9.78 -7.58
N CYS A 45 -6.29 9.89 -6.68
CA CYS A 45 -6.23 9.36 -5.31
C CYS A 45 -6.21 7.83 -5.21
N THR A 46 -6.87 7.12 -6.11
CA THR A 46 -7.09 5.67 -6.03
C THR A 46 -5.78 4.90 -6.11
N CYS A 47 -4.86 5.29 -7.00
CA CYS A 47 -3.54 4.66 -7.11
C CYS A 47 -2.71 4.84 -5.83
N HIS A 48 -2.81 6.00 -5.17
CA HIS A 48 -2.13 6.28 -3.89
C HIS A 48 -2.65 5.39 -2.77
N ARG A 49 -3.98 5.21 -2.71
CA ARG A 49 -4.65 4.36 -1.72
C ARG A 49 -4.27 2.89 -1.90
N ILE A 50 -4.33 2.40 -3.14
CA ILE A 50 -3.96 1.02 -3.48
C ILE A 50 -2.48 0.77 -3.16
N PHE A 51 -1.59 1.68 -3.55
CA PHE A 51 -0.16 1.56 -3.26
C PHE A 51 0.11 1.49 -1.75
N LEU A 52 -0.50 2.39 -0.98
CA LEU A 52 -0.32 2.44 0.47
C LEU A 52 -0.83 1.15 1.14
N ALA A 53 -2.01 0.68 0.76
CA ALA A 53 -2.56 -0.57 1.29
C ALA A 53 -1.65 -1.76 0.98
N ALA A 54 -1.15 -1.87 -0.25
CA ALA A 54 -0.27 -2.95 -0.67
C ALA A 54 1.05 -2.93 0.10
N LEU A 55 1.64 -1.73 0.30
CA LEU A 55 2.87 -1.56 1.08
C LEU A 55 2.67 -1.93 2.55
N ILE A 56 1.52 -1.59 3.15
CA ILE A 56 1.20 -1.95 4.54
C ILE A 56 1.11 -3.47 4.68
N ILE A 57 0.38 -4.15 3.81
CA ILE A 57 0.23 -5.60 3.84
C ILE A 57 1.58 -6.28 3.62
N ALA A 58 2.33 -5.88 2.59
CA ALA A 58 3.66 -6.42 2.33
C ALA A 58 4.61 -6.21 3.51
N SER A 59 4.59 -5.03 4.13
CA SER A 59 5.41 -4.74 5.30
C SER A 59 5.01 -5.59 6.52
N LYS A 60 3.73 -5.90 6.71
CA LYS A 60 3.25 -6.77 7.78
C LYS A 60 3.58 -8.25 7.54
N TYR A 61 3.61 -8.66 6.27
CA TYR A 61 3.90 -10.04 5.88
C TYR A 61 5.41 -10.36 5.91
N LEU A 62 6.27 -9.37 5.63
CA LEU A 62 7.71 -9.57 5.47
C LEU A 62 8.54 -9.23 6.70
N ASN A 63 8.03 -8.41 7.63
CA ASN A 63 8.79 -7.96 8.80
C ASN A 63 8.06 -8.35 10.11
N ASP A 64 8.78 -9.06 11.00
CA ASP A 64 8.31 -9.38 12.36
C ASP A 64 7.97 -8.13 13.20
N ALA A 65 8.53 -6.97 12.84
CA ALA A 65 8.21 -5.67 13.43
C ALA A 65 7.85 -4.65 12.34
N SER A 66 6.58 -4.59 11.97
CA SER A 66 6.05 -3.63 11.00
C SER A 66 5.50 -2.35 11.65
N PRO A 67 5.56 -1.18 10.98
CA PRO A 67 4.99 0.05 11.52
C PRO A 67 3.46 -0.08 11.68
N LYS A 68 2.93 0.34 12.84
CA LYS A 68 1.47 0.44 13.05
C LYS A 68 0.85 1.42 12.04
N ASN A 69 -0.42 1.24 11.71
CA ASN A 69 -1.15 2.11 10.78
C ASN A 69 -1.14 3.60 11.17
N THR A 70 -0.97 3.91 12.46
CA THR A 70 -0.74 5.27 12.96
C THR A 70 0.51 5.92 12.38
N TYR A 71 1.59 5.16 12.21
CA TYR A 71 2.81 5.63 11.57
C TYR A 71 2.62 5.80 10.06
N TRP A 72 1.94 4.88 9.39
CA TRP A 72 1.63 5.00 7.97
C TRP A 72 0.79 6.24 7.64
N ALA A 73 -0.23 6.54 8.44
CA ALA A 73 -0.99 7.78 8.33
C ALA A 73 -0.08 9.02 8.47
N ARG A 74 0.83 9.00 9.45
CA ARG A 74 1.80 10.09 9.68
C ARG A 74 2.82 10.24 8.54
N TYR A 75 3.30 9.14 7.96
CA TYR A 75 4.29 9.19 6.88
C TYR A 75 3.71 9.77 5.60
N THR A 76 2.47 9.43 5.27
CA THR A 76 1.80 9.95 4.08
C THR A 76 1.33 11.38 4.28
N SER A 77 0.85 11.75 5.47
CA SER A 77 0.18 13.03 5.76
C SER A 77 -0.99 13.37 4.81
N LEU A 78 -1.45 12.38 4.02
CA LEU A 78 -2.50 12.51 3.02
C LEU A 78 -3.79 11.79 3.44
N PHE A 79 -3.69 10.83 4.36
CA PHE A 79 -4.80 9.99 4.80
C PHE A 79 -4.88 9.97 6.32
N SER A 80 -6.11 10.03 6.83
CA SER A 80 -6.38 9.81 8.25
C SER A 80 -6.14 8.34 8.64
N LEU A 81 -5.94 8.08 9.93
CA LEU A 81 -5.80 6.71 10.44
C LEU A 81 -7.01 5.84 10.07
N ALA A 82 -8.22 6.40 10.13
CA ALA A 82 -9.45 5.68 9.76
C ALA A 82 -9.41 5.24 8.30
N GLU A 83 -8.98 6.12 7.39
CA GLU A 83 -8.82 5.78 5.99
C GLU A 83 -7.74 4.73 5.76
N VAL A 84 -6.58 4.82 6.44
CA VAL A 84 -5.51 3.83 6.35
C VAL A 84 -5.98 2.45 6.79
N ASN A 85 -6.73 2.38 7.90
CA ASN A 85 -7.33 1.14 8.37
C ASN A 85 -8.35 0.56 7.39
N LEU A 86 -9.19 1.42 6.79
CA LEU A 86 -10.17 1.01 5.80
C LEU A 86 -9.50 0.45 4.54
N MET A 87 -8.50 1.16 4.02
CA MET A 87 -7.73 0.76 2.84
C MET A 87 -7.05 -0.59 3.04
N GLU A 88 -6.44 -0.82 4.20
CA GLU A 88 -5.83 -2.11 4.53
C GLU A 88 -6.87 -3.24 4.53
N ARG A 89 -8.00 -3.06 5.23
CA ARG A 89 -9.04 -4.08 5.31
C ARG A 89 -9.61 -4.44 3.95
N GLN A 90 -9.93 -3.43 3.14
CA GLN A 90 -10.46 -3.63 1.78
C GLN A 90 -9.48 -4.41 0.91
N LEU A 91 -8.18 -4.12 1.00
CA LEU A 91 -7.19 -4.85 0.21
C LEU A 91 -7.00 -6.28 0.72
N LEU A 92 -7.03 -6.49 2.03
CA LEU A 92 -6.94 -7.81 2.64
C LEU A 92 -8.12 -8.70 2.23
N GLU A 93 -9.34 -8.16 2.26
CA GLU A 93 -10.56 -8.85 1.81
C GLU A 93 -10.45 -9.27 0.34
N LEU A 94 -9.93 -8.40 -0.53
CA LEU A 94 -9.69 -8.72 -1.94
C LEU A 94 -8.67 -9.87 -2.09
N LEU A 95 -7.56 -9.84 -1.35
CA LEU A 95 -6.54 -10.89 -1.42
C LEU A 95 -7.06 -12.25 -0.94
N VAL A 96 -7.81 -12.25 0.18
CA VAL A 96 -8.42 -13.47 0.74
C VAL A 96 -9.49 -14.02 -0.19
N SER A 97 -10.35 -13.15 -0.74
CA SER A 97 -11.39 -13.54 -1.69
C SER A 97 -10.84 -14.09 -3.01
N SER A 98 -9.57 -13.78 -3.34
CA SER A 98 -8.93 -14.22 -4.58
C SER A 98 -8.22 -15.58 -4.45
N GLY A 99 -8.19 -16.19 -3.26
CA GLY A 99 -7.53 -17.49 -3.03
C GLY A 99 -5.99 -17.45 -3.08
N ILE A 100 -5.37 -16.29 -2.85
CA ILE A 100 -3.91 -16.08 -2.90
C ILE A 100 -3.37 -15.93 -1.45
N GLY A 101 -3.78 -16.85 -0.57
CA GLY A 101 -3.31 -16.95 0.81
C GLY A 101 -2.17 -17.93 0.96
#